data_AF-A0A2M8NX44-F1
#
_entry.id   AF-A0A2M8NX44-F1
#
_cell.length_a   1.000
_cell.length_b   1.000
_cell.length_c   1.000
_cell.angle_alpha   90.00
_cell.angle_beta   90.00
_cell.angle_gamma   90.00
#
_symmetry.space_group_name_H-M   'P 1'
#
loop_
_entity.id
_entity.type
_entity.pdbx_description
1 polymer ?
#
loop_
_entity_poly.entity_id
_entity_poly.type
_entity_poly.pdbx_seq_one_letter_code
_entity_poly.pdbx_strand_id
1 'polypeptide(L)'
;MKLFSIRLLLLGFVIVSLSLGGWAALQRAGWQLPTIRPALTGIHGALMIGVFATLISLERAVAISAMFNQTWHWAYSAPLLFNLGVFVLIFWGALPIAKLSLLLGGILLWWAYVYTSIKRHYWSFHVYILIWATSLLVIGNGAWMLSEPIFTVVHLWTAFLVVTIISERLELSRVRRLTPLAERVLLIALTIYSLGALFSLANLGVGIRILGIGMIALAVWLFKYDIARRGIHQSGFTRYIAWCMLIGYAWLGIGGFIAICVGAVYAGFEYDMLIHAVVVGFVFSMIFGHAPLIFPALTGHEIRFTSRFYGCLVMLHTAVIMRISGDIAMNFDVRMWASMMNAVAVLLFFGLVLSHVRRHS
;
A
#
# COMPACT_ATOMS: atom_id res chain seq x y z
N MET A 1 7.91 27.20 -11.06
CA MET A 1 7.25 27.40 -9.75
C MET A 1 5.87 26.74 -9.63
N LYS A 2 4.86 27.05 -10.46
CA LYS A 2 3.46 26.57 -10.26
C LYS A 2 3.26 25.04 -10.19
N LEU A 3 4.05 24.26 -10.94
CA LEU A 3 3.92 22.79 -11.02
C LEU A 3 4.56 22.04 -9.85
N PHE A 4 5.64 22.59 -9.30
CA PHE A 4 6.21 22.15 -8.03
C PHE A 4 5.19 22.30 -6.90
N SER A 5 4.43 23.39 -6.92
CA SER A 5 3.35 23.64 -5.96
C SER A 5 2.24 22.58 -6.04
N ILE A 6 1.83 22.13 -7.23
CA ILE A 6 0.80 21.07 -7.34
C ILE A 6 1.28 19.74 -6.74
N ARG A 7 2.52 19.30 -7.02
CA ARG A 7 3.06 18.06 -6.45
C ARG A 7 3.05 18.10 -4.92
N LEU A 8 3.49 19.23 -4.35
CA LEU A 8 3.48 19.45 -2.91
C LEU A 8 2.07 19.54 -2.33
N LEU A 9 1.11 20.15 -3.04
CA LEU A 9 -0.28 20.20 -2.61
C LEU A 9 -0.90 18.79 -2.56
N LEU A 10 -0.67 17.98 -3.60
CA LEU A 10 -1.15 16.60 -3.66
C LEU A 10 -0.52 15.75 -2.55
N LEU A 11 0.80 15.87 -2.34
CA LEU A 11 1.51 15.16 -1.29
C LEU A 11 1.11 15.63 0.11
N GLY A 12 0.92 16.94 0.31
CA GLY A 12 0.42 17.51 1.56
C GLY A 12 -0.97 16.98 1.90
N PHE A 13 -1.86 16.88 0.90
CA PHE A 13 -3.17 16.27 1.08
C PHE A 13 -3.09 14.78 1.43
N VAL A 14 -2.14 14.03 0.84
CA VAL A 14 -1.87 12.63 1.24
C VAL A 14 -1.48 12.54 2.71
N ILE A 15 -0.56 13.38 3.19
CA ILE A 15 -0.09 13.36 4.60
C ILE A 15 -1.23 13.69 5.57
N VAL A 16 -2.05 14.70 5.24
CA VAL A 16 -3.23 15.06 6.06
C VAL A 16 -4.25 13.93 6.07
N SER A 17 -4.57 13.37 4.90
CA SER A 17 -5.55 12.28 4.77
C SER A 17 -5.07 10.99 5.45
N LEU A 18 -3.77 10.70 5.42
CA LEU A 18 -3.15 9.60 6.15
C LEU A 18 -3.31 9.78 7.67
N SER A 19 -3.11 11.01 8.16
CA SER A 19 -3.26 11.34 9.58
C SER A 19 -4.73 11.20 10.04
N LEU A 20 -5.67 11.66 9.21
CA LEU A 20 -7.11 11.49 9.44
C LEU A 20 -7.54 10.02 9.37
N GLY A 21 -6.94 9.24 8.47
CA GLY A 21 -7.09 7.80 8.42
C GLY A 21 -6.62 7.14 9.71
N GLY A 22 -5.44 7.50 10.21
CA GLY A 22 -4.93 7.05 11.51
C GLY A 22 -5.87 7.43 12.67
N TRP A 23 -6.40 8.65 12.67
CA TRP A 23 -7.39 9.09 13.65
C TRP A 23 -8.66 8.22 13.64
N ALA A 24 -9.21 7.96 12.46
CA ALA A 24 -10.36 7.06 12.29
C ALA A 24 -10.04 5.62 12.72
N ALA A 25 -8.81 5.14 12.51
CA ALA A 25 -8.35 3.83 12.97
C ALA A 25 -8.31 3.74 14.51
N LEU A 26 -7.85 4.80 15.19
CA LEU A 26 -7.82 4.85 16.65
C LEU A 26 -9.24 4.82 17.24
N GLN A 27 -10.16 5.59 16.66
CA GLN A 27 -11.57 5.52 17.04
C GLN A 27 -12.15 4.12 16.82
N ARG A 28 -11.83 3.49 15.68
CA ARG A 28 -12.25 2.11 15.38
C ARG A 28 -11.68 1.10 16.38
N ALA A 29 -10.49 1.35 16.90
CA ALA A 29 -9.83 0.49 17.87
C ALA A 29 -10.36 0.64 19.31
N GLY A 30 -11.11 1.71 19.60
CA GLY A 30 -11.70 1.94 20.93
C GLY A 30 -11.35 3.27 21.59
N TRP A 31 -10.44 4.05 21.03
CA TRP A 31 -10.04 5.33 21.61
C TRP A 31 -11.15 6.38 21.50
N GLN A 32 -11.49 6.99 22.63
CA GLN A 32 -12.48 8.07 22.72
C GLN A 32 -11.86 9.40 22.27
N LEU A 33 -11.68 9.56 20.96
CA LEU A 33 -11.19 10.77 20.34
C LEU A 33 -12.35 11.64 19.82
N PRO A 34 -12.18 12.98 19.73
CA PRO A 34 -13.12 13.86 19.05
C PRO A 34 -13.53 13.33 17.68
N THR A 35 -14.84 13.13 17.51
CA THR A 35 -15.42 12.61 16.27
C THR A 35 -15.46 13.69 15.21
N ILE A 36 -14.61 13.54 14.19
CA ILE A 36 -14.63 14.39 13.00
C ILE A 36 -15.91 14.11 12.21
N ARG A 37 -16.17 12.83 11.89
CA ARG A 37 -17.39 12.32 11.29
C ARG A 37 -17.59 10.84 11.65
N PRO A 38 -18.77 10.41 12.14
CA PRO A 38 -19.01 9.01 12.51
C PRO A 38 -18.78 8.01 11.35
N ALA A 39 -19.10 8.42 10.12
CA ALA A 39 -18.94 7.58 8.94
C ALA A 39 -17.47 7.17 8.68
N LEU A 40 -16.50 7.97 9.12
CA LEU A 40 -15.07 7.72 8.85
C LEU A 40 -14.58 6.41 9.48
N THR A 41 -15.07 6.07 10.66
CA THR A 41 -14.70 4.84 11.38
C THR A 41 -15.11 3.57 10.60
N GLY A 42 -16.24 3.64 9.90
CA GLY A 42 -16.76 2.53 9.07
C GLY A 42 -16.05 2.40 7.72
N ILE A 43 -15.56 3.51 7.17
CA ILE A 43 -14.94 3.55 5.82
C ILE A 43 -13.41 3.70 5.87
N HIS A 44 -12.79 3.61 7.05
CA HIS A 44 -11.34 3.77 7.24
C HIS A 44 -10.53 2.96 6.21
N GLY A 45 -10.88 1.70 5.98
CA GLY A 45 -10.20 0.87 4.98
C GLY A 45 -10.23 1.48 3.58
N ALA A 46 -11.41 1.89 3.11
CA ALA A 46 -11.56 2.53 1.80
C ALA A 46 -10.81 3.88 1.72
N LEU A 47 -10.81 4.66 2.81
CA LEU A 47 -10.05 5.90 2.92
C LEU A 47 -8.54 5.63 2.73
N MET A 48 -7.99 4.65 3.45
CA MET A 48 -6.56 4.31 3.38
C MET A 48 -6.17 3.82 1.98
N ILE A 49 -7.00 3.00 1.34
CA ILE A 49 -6.76 2.57 -0.04
C ILE A 49 -6.73 3.76 -1.00
N GLY A 50 -7.65 4.73 -0.85
CA GLY A 50 -7.63 5.96 -1.64
C GLY A 50 -6.34 6.76 -1.44
N VAL A 51 -5.87 6.88 -0.19
CA VAL A 51 -4.61 7.56 0.14
C VAL A 51 -3.40 6.87 -0.50
N PHE A 52 -3.30 5.54 -0.41
CA PHE A 52 -2.22 4.78 -1.05
C PHE A 52 -2.29 4.86 -2.58
N ALA A 53 -3.49 4.78 -3.17
CA ALA A 53 -3.69 4.93 -4.60
C ALA A 53 -3.29 6.32 -5.11
N THR A 54 -3.56 7.39 -4.34
CA THR A 54 -3.00 8.72 -4.64
C THR A 54 -1.48 8.68 -4.63
N LEU A 55 -0.84 8.15 -3.57
CA LEU A 55 0.62 8.17 -3.46
C LEU A 55 1.29 7.44 -4.64
N ILE A 56 0.83 6.23 -4.94
CA ILE A 56 1.31 5.42 -6.06
C ILE A 56 1.10 6.17 -7.37
N SER A 57 -0.11 6.66 -7.64
CA SER A 57 -0.40 7.36 -8.90
C SER A 57 0.33 8.69 -9.04
N LEU A 58 0.60 9.41 -7.95
CA LEU A 58 1.39 10.64 -7.94
C LEU A 58 2.84 10.37 -8.30
N GLU A 59 3.45 9.35 -7.70
CA GLU A 59 4.80 8.92 -8.05
C GLU A 59 4.90 8.56 -9.54
N ARG A 60 3.94 7.79 -10.05
CA ARG A 60 3.91 7.42 -11.47
C ARG A 60 3.69 8.61 -12.39
N ALA A 61 2.81 9.55 -12.04
CA ALA A 61 2.60 10.76 -12.81
C ALA A 61 3.87 11.61 -12.93
N VAL A 62 4.66 11.68 -11.84
CA VAL A 62 5.96 12.38 -11.83
C VAL A 62 6.97 11.66 -12.72
N ALA A 63 7.07 10.33 -12.60
CA ALA A 63 7.98 9.52 -13.41
C ALA A 63 7.66 9.61 -14.91
N ILE A 64 6.37 9.53 -15.29
CA ILE A 64 5.91 9.66 -16.68
C ILE A 64 6.21 11.08 -17.21
N SER A 65 5.93 12.12 -16.41
CA SER A 65 6.23 13.51 -16.82
C SER A 65 7.71 13.70 -17.13
N ALA A 66 8.60 13.20 -16.25
CA ALA A 66 10.04 13.21 -16.48
C ALA A 66 10.44 12.41 -17.73
N MET A 67 9.85 11.22 -17.92
CA MET A 67 10.13 10.34 -19.05
C MET A 67 9.79 10.96 -20.41
N PHE A 68 8.71 11.75 -20.50
CA PHE A 68 8.31 12.46 -21.72
C PHE A 68 8.94 13.87 -21.82
N ASN A 69 9.84 14.23 -20.91
CA ASN A 69 10.44 15.57 -20.81
C ASN A 69 9.40 16.70 -20.75
N GLN A 70 8.32 16.45 -20.02
CA GLN A 70 7.20 17.39 -19.84
C GLN A 70 7.12 17.84 -18.39
N THR A 71 6.78 19.11 -18.18
CA THR A 71 6.56 19.65 -16.83
C THR A 71 5.20 19.23 -16.27
N TRP A 72 4.21 19.00 -17.14
CA TRP A 72 2.88 18.50 -16.84
C TRP A 72 2.50 17.39 -17.83
N HIS A 73 1.90 16.33 -17.33
CA HIS A 73 1.35 15.23 -18.13
C HIS A 73 -0.06 14.93 -17.63
N TRP A 74 -0.95 14.48 -18.52
CA TRP A 74 -2.33 14.13 -18.15
C TRP A 74 -2.41 13.02 -17.08
N ALA A 75 -1.31 12.28 -16.85
CA ALA A 75 -1.21 11.27 -15.79
C ALA A 75 -1.47 11.83 -14.38
N TYR A 76 -1.30 13.14 -14.15
CA TYR A 76 -1.69 13.78 -12.88
C TYR A 76 -3.20 13.77 -12.62
N SER A 77 -4.03 13.52 -13.64
CA SER A 77 -5.47 13.38 -13.46
C SER A 77 -5.83 12.19 -12.55
N ALA A 78 -5.02 11.12 -12.54
CA ALA A 78 -5.25 9.97 -11.65
C ALA A 78 -5.12 10.34 -10.15
N PRO A 79 -3.98 10.87 -9.64
CA PRO A 79 -3.87 11.27 -8.24
C PRO A 79 -4.83 12.41 -7.87
N LEU A 80 -5.18 13.30 -8.81
CA LEU A 80 -6.20 14.33 -8.56
C LEU A 80 -7.57 13.71 -8.27
N LEU A 81 -8.02 12.74 -9.07
CA LEU A 81 -9.30 12.05 -8.86
C LEU A 81 -9.29 11.19 -7.59
N PHE A 82 -8.17 10.53 -7.27
CA PHE A 82 -8.06 9.83 -6.00
C PHE A 82 -8.17 10.78 -4.81
N ASN A 83 -7.47 11.92 -4.85
CA ASN A 83 -7.56 12.94 -3.80
C ASN A 83 -8.95 13.55 -3.69
N LEU A 84 -9.62 13.80 -4.81
CA LEU A 84 -11.01 14.27 -4.80
C LEU A 84 -11.93 13.23 -4.14
N GLY A 85 -11.77 11.94 -4.47
CA GLY A 85 -12.52 10.86 -3.84
C GLY A 85 -12.29 10.79 -2.33
N VAL A 86 -11.02 10.80 -1.92
CA VAL A 86 -10.60 10.83 -0.50
C VAL A 86 -11.15 12.06 0.23
N PHE A 87 -11.09 13.23 -0.40
CA PHE A 87 -11.68 14.46 0.14
C PHE A 87 -13.18 14.29 0.39
N VAL A 88 -13.91 13.75 -0.59
CA VAL A 88 -15.34 13.50 -0.40
C VAL A 88 -15.59 12.47 0.72
N LEU A 89 -14.79 11.40 0.79
CA LEU A 89 -14.89 10.41 1.88
C LEU A 89 -14.73 11.06 3.26
N ILE A 90 -13.75 11.96 3.43
CA ILE A 90 -13.46 12.62 4.70
C ILE A 90 -14.64 13.48 5.17
N PHE A 91 -15.18 14.31 4.29
CA PHE A 91 -16.12 15.36 4.67
C PHE A 91 -17.60 14.97 4.52
N TRP A 92 -17.91 14.05 3.58
CA TRP A 92 -19.28 13.63 3.25
C TRP A 92 -19.49 12.10 3.29
N GLY A 93 -18.46 11.31 3.57
CA GLY A 93 -18.56 9.85 3.62
C GLY A 93 -18.61 9.17 2.25
N ALA A 94 -19.05 7.92 2.20
CA ALA A 94 -19.02 7.06 1.00
C ALA A 94 -20.15 7.37 -0.01
N LEU A 95 -20.32 8.63 -0.38
CA LEU A 95 -21.25 9.05 -1.44
C LEU A 95 -20.87 8.43 -2.80
N PRO A 96 -21.85 8.24 -3.72
CA PRO A 96 -21.57 7.72 -5.06
C PRO A 96 -20.50 8.51 -5.81
N ILE A 97 -20.44 9.83 -5.64
CA ILE A 97 -19.42 10.68 -6.27
C ILE A 97 -18.00 10.38 -5.75
N ALA A 98 -17.85 10.01 -4.47
CA ALA A 98 -16.55 9.61 -3.92
C ALA A 98 -16.07 8.31 -4.56
N LYS A 99 -16.95 7.30 -4.59
CA LYS A 99 -16.69 6.00 -5.20
C LYS A 99 -16.39 6.11 -6.69
N LEU A 100 -17.17 6.92 -7.42
CA LEU A 100 -16.94 7.21 -8.84
C LEU A 100 -15.59 7.88 -9.07
N SER A 101 -15.21 8.85 -8.23
CA SER A 101 -13.90 9.51 -8.33
C SER A 101 -12.74 8.54 -8.14
N LEU A 102 -12.82 7.63 -7.16
CA LEU A 102 -11.80 6.58 -6.96
C LEU A 102 -11.76 5.57 -8.12
N LEU A 103 -12.92 5.19 -8.67
CA LEU A 103 -13.00 4.31 -9.83
C LEU A 103 -12.35 4.94 -11.06
N LEU A 104 -12.69 6.18 -11.37
CA LEU A 104 -12.11 6.93 -12.49
C LEU A 104 -10.61 7.16 -12.28
N GLY A 105 -10.16 7.44 -11.05
CA GLY A 105 -8.74 7.50 -10.71
C GLY A 105 -8.01 6.19 -11.01
N GLY A 106 -8.62 5.05 -10.67
CA GLY A 106 -8.09 3.71 -11.00
C GLY A 106 -7.99 3.46 -12.50
N ILE A 107 -9.04 3.81 -13.25
CA ILE A 107 -9.07 3.66 -14.72
C ILE A 107 -7.98 4.53 -15.37
N LEU A 108 -7.80 5.78 -14.91
CA LEU A 108 -6.76 6.67 -15.44
C LEU A 108 -5.35 6.18 -15.09
N LEU A 109 -5.14 5.62 -13.89
CA LEU A 109 -3.85 5.04 -13.52
C LEU A 109 -3.54 3.81 -14.39
N TRP A 110 -4.51 2.91 -14.59
CA TRP A 110 -4.39 1.77 -15.50
C TRP A 110 -4.03 2.23 -16.91
N TRP A 111 -4.75 3.24 -17.42
CA TRP A 111 -4.50 3.82 -18.73
C TRP A 111 -3.12 4.47 -18.83
N ALA A 112 -2.63 5.12 -17.76
CA ALA A 112 -1.30 5.73 -17.74
C ALA A 112 -0.20 4.69 -17.97
N TYR A 113 -0.33 3.49 -17.40
CA TYR A 113 0.61 2.40 -17.67
C TYR A 113 0.50 1.89 -19.11
N VAL A 114 -0.72 1.60 -19.60
CA VAL A 114 -0.93 1.11 -20.97
C VAL A 114 -0.42 2.11 -22.01
N TYR A 115 -0.83 3.37 -21.90
CA TYR A 115 -0.44 4.45 -22.81
C TYR A 115 1.08 4.62 -22.87
N THR A 116 1.74 4.68 -21.69
CA THR A 116 3.20 4.85 -21.63
C THR A 116 3.92 3.69 -22.29
N SER A 117 3.43 2.46 -22.07
CA SER A 117 3.99 1.24 -22.66
C SER A 117 3.89 1.25 -24.19
N ILE A 118 2.75 1.67 -24.73
CA ILE A 118 2.54 1.80 -26.18
C ILE A 118 3.43 2.90 -26.76
N LYS A 119 3.38 4.11 -26.19
CA LYS A 119 4.08 5.28 -26.75
C LYS A 119 5.61 5.19 -26.66
N ARG A 120 6.13 4.47 -25.67
CA ARG A 120 7.57 4.27 -25.50
C ARG A 120 8.04 2.91 -26.01
N HIS A 121 7.15 2.10 -26.59
CA HIS A 121 7.41 0.71 -26.97
C HIS A 121 8.10 -0.08 -25.84
N TYR A 122 7.66 0.16 -24.61
CA TYR A 122 8.32 -0.29 -23.38
C TYR A 122 7.46 -1.34 -22.68
N TRP A 123 7.31 -2.50 -23.33
CA TRP A 123 6.63 -3.65 -22.74
C TRP A 123 7.66 -4.51 -22.01
N SER A 124 7.47 -4.68 -20.71
CA SER A 124 8.32 -5.55 -19.91
C SER A 124 7.53 -6.22 -18.81
N PHE A 125 8.10 -7.29 -18.25
CA PHE A 125 7.41 -8.15 -17.29
C PHE A 125 6.77 -7.39 -16.12
N HIS A 126 7.49 -6.45 -15.48
CA HIS A 126 6.94 -5.65 -14.38
C HIS A 126 5.79 -4.73 -14.83
N VAL A 127 5.85 -4.19 -16.05
CA VAL A 127 4.78 -3.33 -16.58
C VAL A 127 3.47 -4.10 -16.75
N TYR A 128 3.53 -5.35 -17.24
CA TYR A 128 2.35 -6.22 -17.31
C TYR A 128 1.77 -6.47 -15.90
N ILE A 129 2.63 -6.70 -14.91
CA ILE A 129 2.20 -6.88 -13.52
C ILE A 129 1.55 -5.61 -12.95
N LEU A 130 2.05 -4.41 -13.28
CA LEU A 130 1.45 -3.13 -12.85
C LEU A 130 0.10 -2.87 -13.50
N ILE A 131 -0.03 -3.15 -14.79
CA ILE A 131 -1.33 -3.09 -15.49
C ILE A 131 -2.31 -4.05 -14.82
N TRP A 132 -1.89 -5.26 -14.49
CA TRP A 132 -2.73 -6.22 -13.77
C TRP A 132 -3.10 -5.74 -12.36
N ALA A 133 -2.14 -5.21 -11.59
CA ALA A 133 -2.40 -4.65 -10.26
C ALA A 133 -3.49 -3.56 -10.31
N THR A 134 -3.38 -2.65 -11.27
CA THR A 134 -4.36 -1.57 -11.43
C THR A 134 -5.72 -2.06 -11.95
N SER A 135 -5.76 -3.16 -12.71
CA SER A 135 -7.02 -3.84 -13.03
C SER A 135 -7.73 -4.31 -11.76
N LEU A 136 -7.01 -4.90 -10.80
CA LEU A 136 -7.59 -5.32 -9.52
C LEU A 136 -8.16 -4.15 -8.72
N LEU A 137 -7.48 -2.99 -8.74
CA LEU A 137 -7.99 -1.75 -8.14
C LEU A 137 -9.29 -1.28 -8.80
N VAL A 138 -9.33 -1.27 -10.14
CA VAL A 138 -10.52 -0.88 -10.90
C VAL A 138 -11.68 -1.82 -10.62
N ILE A 139 -11.45 -3.13 -10.60
CA ILE A 139 -12.47 -4.13 -10.28
C ILE A 139 -12.97 -3.94 -8.84
N GLY A 140 -12.08 -3.75 -7.86
CA GLY A 140 -12.46 -3.50 -6.46
C GLY A 140 -13.27 -2.22 -6.28
N ASN A 141 -12.86 -1.12 -6.93
CA ASN A 141 -13.60 0.14 -6.90
C ASN A 141 -14.96 0.02 -7.62
N GLY A 142 -15.03 -0.73 -8.72
CA GLY A 142 -16.26 -1.00 -9.45
C GLY A 142 -17.24 -1.83 -8.61
N ALA A 143 -16.76 -2.91 -7.98
CA ALA A 143 -17.54 -3.71 -7.05
C ALA A 143 -18.08 -2.86 -5.89
N TRP A 144 -17.25 -2.00 -5.30
CA TRP A 144 -17.69 -1.12 -4.21
C TRP A 144 -18.72 -0.06 -4.67
N MET A 145 -18.58 0.44 -5.90
CA MET A 145 -19.57 1.32 -6.54
C MET A 145 -20.91 0.60 -6.74
N LEU A 146 -20.88 -0.68 -7.07
CA LEU A 146 -22.05 -1.57 -7.15
C LEU A 146 -22.56 -2.05 -5.78
N SER A 147 -22.11 -1.41 -4.70
CA SER A 147 -22.55 -1.66 -3.31
C SER A 147 -22.09 -2.98 -2.70
N GLU A 148 -21.07 -3.63 -3.26
CA GLU A 148 -20.38 -4.72 -2.55
C GLU A 148 -19.80 -4.23 -1.22
N PRO A 149 -19.87 -5.03 -0.14
CA PRO A 149 -19.42 -4.61 1.17
C PRO A 149 -17.90 -4.53 1.25
N ILE A 150 -17.39 -3.66 2.13
CA ILE A 150 -15.96 -3.39 2.29
C ILE A 150 -15.17 -4.68 2.63
N PHE A 151 -15.72 -5.55 3.48
CA PHE A 151 -15.04 -6.80 3.84
C PHE A 151 -14.81 -7.74 2.65
N THR A 152 -15.58 -7.60 1.57
CA THR A 152 -15.39 -8.37 0.33
C THR A 152 -14.37 -7.66 -0.58
N VAL A 153 -14.58 -6.37 -0.86
CA VAL A 153 -13.75 -5.62 -1.82
C VAL A 153 -12.33 -5.31 -1.32
N VAL A 154 -12.11 -5.30 0.00
CA VAL A 154 -10.80 -5.01 0.60
C VAL A 154 -9.71 -5.95 0.07
N HIS A 155 -10.05 -7.20 -0.26
CA HIS A 155 -9.10 -8.18 -0.74
C HIS A 155 -8.56 -7.84 -2.14
N LEU A 156 -9.38 -7.24 -3.01
CA LEU A 156 -8.94 -6.72 -4.30
C LEU A 156 -8.05 -5.49 -4.14
N TRP A 157 -8.39 -4.61 -3.19
CA TRP A 157 -7.57 -3.45 -2.89
C TRP A 157 -6.21 -3.82 -2.29
N THR A 158 -6.17 -4.76 -1.35
CA THR A 158 -4.90 -5.29 -0.82
C THR A 158 -4.14 -6.04 -1.90
N ALA A 159 -4.83 -6.72 -2.83
CA ALA A 159 -4.18 -7.36 -3.96
C ALA A 159 -3.51 -6.35 -4.90
N PHE A 160 -4.18 -5.25 -5.21
CA PHE A 160 -3.57 -4.12 -5.92
C PHE A 160 -2.28 -3.63 -5.24
N LEU A 161 -2.29 -3.41 -3.92
CA LEU A 161 -1.11 -2.93 -3.20
C LEU A 161 0.03 -3.95 -3.24
N VAL A 162 -0.24 -5.21 -2.92
CA VAL A 162 0.77 -6.27 -2.89
C VAL A 162 1.37 -6.51 -4.27
N VAL A 163 0.55 -6.60 -5.32
CA VAL A 163 1.03 -6.82 -6.69
C VAL A 163 1.81 -5.61 -7.21
N THR A 164 1.38 -4.38 -6.89
CA THR A 164 2.12 -3.16 -7.23
C THR A 164 3.51 -3.17 -6.59
N ILE A 165 3.59 -3.41 -5.27
CA ILE A 165 4.86 -3.46 -4.54
C ILE A 165 5.79 -4.50 -5.14
N ILE A 166 5.29 -5.73 -5.37
CA ILE A 166 6.10 -6.79 -5.96
C ILE A 166 6.63 -6.38 -7.34
N SER A 167 5.80 -5.72 -8.15
CA SER A 167 6.24 -5.24 -9.45
C SER A 167 7.34 -4.17 -9.38
N GLU A 168 7.18 -3.19 -8.50
CA GLU A 168 8.19 -2.14 -8.28
C GLU A 168 9.52 -2.73 -7.76
N ARG A 169 9.45 -3.78 -6.94
CA ARG A 169 10.64 -4.53 -6.49
C ARG A 169 11.36 -5.25 -7.63
N LEU A 170 10.63 -5.76 -8.62
CA LEU A 170 11.21 -6.34 -9.83
C LEU A 170 11.88 -5.28 -10.70
N GLU A 171 11.30 -4.08 -10.80
CA GLU A 171 11.89 -2.95 -11.53
C GLU A 171 13.25 -2.58 -10.95
N LEU A 172 13.36 -2.49 -9.62
CA LEU A 172 14.62 -2.18 -8.94
C LEU A 172 15.63 -3.34 -8.98
N SER A 173 15.14 -4.57 -9.02
CA SER A 173 15.99 -5.77 -9.12
C SER A 173 16.46 -6.07 -10.55
N ARG A 174 16.03 -5.28 -11.55
CA ARG A 174 16.30 -5.50 -12.99
C ARG A 174 17.78 -5.58 -13.35
N VAL A 175 18.65 -4.99 -12.53
CA VAL A 175 20.12 -5.13 -12.64
C VAL A 175 20.53 -6.61 -12.57
N ARG A 176 19.75 -7.45 -11.89
CA ARG A 176 19.87 -8.91 -11.89
C ARG A 176 18.78 -9.51 -12.78
N ARG A 177 19.16 -10.02 -13.95
CA ARG A 177 18.25 -10.80 -14.78
C ARG A 177 17.73 -12.00 -13.98
N LEU A 178 16.42 -12.12 -13.84
CA LEU A 178 15.79 -13.30 -13.25
C LEU A 178 15.94 -14.48 -14.20
N THR A 179 16.01 -15.70 -13.65
CA THR A 179 15.96 -16.90 -14.48
C THR A 179 14.52 -17.12 -14.95
N PRO A 180 14.29 -17.75 -16.12
CA PRO A 180 12.94 -18.04 -16.61
C PRO A 180 12.09 -18.84 -15.62
N LEU A 181 12.72 -19.71 -14.83
CA LEU A 181 12.05 -20.44 -13.75
C LEU A 181 11.56 -19.50 -12.64
N ALA A 182 12.39 -18.55 -12.21
CA ALA A 182 12.00 -17.58 -11.19
C ALA A 182 10.81 -16.73 -11.65
N GLU A 183 10.81 -16.26 -12.91
CA GLU A 183 9.68 -15.53 -13.48
C GLU A 183 8.41 -16.38 -13.55
N ARG A 184 8.52 -17.64 -13.98
CA ARG A 184 7.37 -18.56 -14.06
C ARG A 184 6.76 -18.86 -12.69
N VAL A 185 7.59 -19.12 -11.67
CA VAL A 185 7.12 -19.36 -10.31
C VAL A 185 6.44 -18.11 -9.75
N LEU A 186 6.98 -16.92 -10.03
CA LEU A 186 6.36 -15.66 -9.64
C LEU A 186 4.98 -15.49 -10.29
N LEU A 187 4.88 -15.74 -11.60
CA LEU A 187 3.61 -15.68 -12.32
C LEU A 187 2.57 -16.60 -11.71
N ILE A 188 2.93 -17.85 -11.41
CA ILE A 188 2.02 -18.81 -10.77
C ILE A 188 1.54 -18.27 -9.41
N ALA A 189 2.46 -17.76 -8.57
CA ALA A 189 2.11 -17.22 -7.27
C ALA A 189 1.21 -15.98 -7.37
N LEU A 190 1.49 -15.07 -8.31
CA LEU A 190 0.66 -13.89 -8.60
C LEU A 190 -0.73 -14.29 -9.11
N THR A 191 -0.82 -15.30 -9.97
CA THR A 191 -2.09 -15.83 -10.47
C THR A 191 -2.92 -16.42 -9.33
N ILE A 192 -2.34 -17.27 -8.47
CA ILE A 192 -3.05 -17.84 -7.32
C ILE A 192 -3.56 -16.71 -6.41
N TYR A 193 -2.70 -15.76 -6.05
CA TYR A 193 -3.06 -14.63 -5.20
C TYR A 193 -4.21 -13.80 -5.80
N SER A 194 -4.11 -13.48 -7.09
CA SER A 194 -5.11 -12.66 -7.78
C SER A 194 -6.43 -13.39 -8.00
N LEU A 195 -6.38 -14.70 -8.30
CA LEU A 195 -7.58 -15.53 -8.41
C LEU A 195 -8.30 -15.62 -7.07
N GLY A 196 -7.59 -15.77 -5.96
CA GLY A 196 -8.20 -15.72 -4.62
C GLY A 196 -8.90 -14.39 -4.35
N ALA A 197 -8.26 -13.27 -4.69
CA ALA A 197 -8.85 -11.94 -4.55
C ALA A 197 -10.11 -11.75 -5.42
N LEU A 198 -10.07 -12.18 -6.69
CA LEU A 198 -11.24 -12.12 -7.57
C LEU A 198 -12.37 -13.04 -7.11
N PHE A 199 -12.02 -14.26 -6.70
CA PHE A 199 -12.99 -15.25 -6.25
C PHE A 199 -13.65 -14.87 -4.92
N SER A 200 -13.02 -13.99 -4.13
CA SER A 200 -13.62 -13.45 -2.90
C SER A 200 -14.95 -12.71 -3.15
N LEU A 201 -15.16 -12.19 -4.36
CA LEU A 201 -16.44 -11.58 -4.77
C LEU A 201 -17.57 -12.61 -4.89
N ALA A 202 -17.26 -13.85 -5.28
CA ALA A 202 -18.25 -14.91 -5.48
C ALA A 202 -18.40 -15.79 -4.24
N ASN A 203 -17.27 -16.11 -3.58
CA ASN A 203 -17.23 -16.86 -2.35
C ASN A 203 -16.08 -16.37 -1.48
N LEU A 204 -16.41 -15.54 -0.49
CA LEU A 204 -15.45 -14.90 0.40
C LEU A 204 -14.51 -15.91 1.08
N GLY A 205 -15.07 -17.00 1.61
CA GLY A 205 -14.29 -17.97 2.39
C GLY A 205 -13.27 -18.73 1.57
N VAL A 206 -13.66 -19.25 0.41
CA VAL A 206 -12.75 -19.94 -0.50
C VAL A 206 -11.75 -18.95 -1.12
N GLY A 207 -12.22 -17.75 -1.51
CA GLY A 207 -11.38 -16.69 -2.07
C GLY A 207 -10.24 -16.29 -1.12
N ILE A 208 -10.55 -16.05 0.15
CA ILE A 208 -9.54 -15.68 1.17
C ILE A 208 -8.52 -16.81 1.38
N ARG A 209 -8.93 -18.08 1.40
CA ARG A 209 -7.99 -19.21 1.55
C ARG A 209 -7.05 -19.34 0.36
N ILE A 210 -7.57 -19.22 -0.87
CA ILE A 210 -6.75 -19.23 -2.09
C ILE A 210 -5.78 -18.04 -2.10
N LEU A 211 -6.28 -16.85 -1.74
CA LEU A 211 -5.47 -15.64 -1.58
C LEU A 211 -4.35 -15.88 -0.56
N GLY A 212 -4.64 -16.55 0.55
CA GLY A 212 -3.67 -16.95 1.56
C GLY A 212 -2.54 -17.83 1.03
N ILE A 213 -2.86 -18.84 0.22
CA ILE A 213 -1.87 -19.69 -0.46
C ILE A 213 -0.98 -18.83 -1.38
N GLY A 214 -1.60 -17.92 -2.13
CA GLY A 214 -0.88 -16.95 -2.96
C GLY A 214 0.08 -16.07 -2.17
N MET A 215 -0.34 -15.53 -1.03
CA MET A 215 0.51 -14.71 -0.15
C MET A 215 1.73 -15.47 0.37
N ILE A 216 1.56 -16.72 0.81
CA ILE A 216 2.69 -17.57 1.24
C ILE A 216 3.64 -17.83 0.07
N ALA A 217 3.11 -18.20 -1.10
CA ALA A 217 3.91 -18.45 -2.29
C ALA A 217 4.72 -17.20 -2.70
N LEU A 218 4.11 -16.02 -2.67
CA LEU A 218 4.78 -14.75 -2.94
C LEU A 218 5.84 -14.42 -1.89
N ALA A 219 5.54 -14.60 -0.59
CA ALA A 219 6.51 -14.40 0.48
C ALA A 219 7.75 -15.28 0.30
N VAL A 220 7.55 -16.58 0.07
CA VAL A 220 8.64 -17.54 -0.19
C VAL A 220 9.44 -17.14 -1.43
N TRP A 221 8.76 -16.73 -2.51
CA TRP A 221 9.43 -16.25 -3.71
C TRP A 221 10.31 -15.03 -3.43
N LEU A 222 9.77 -14.03 -2.71
CA LEU A 222 10.48 -12.80 -2.36
C LEU A 222 11.71 -13.10 -1.50
N PHE A 223 11.59 -13.95 -0.48
CA PHE A 223 12.74 -14.38 0.34
C PHE A 223 13.86 -15.05 -0.47
N LYS A 224 13.49 -15.81 -1.50
CA LYS A 224 14.43 -16.60 -2.30
C LYS A 224 15.10 -15.78 -3.40
N TYR A 225 14.34 -14.92 -4.08
CA TYR A 225 14.77 -14.29 -5.34
C TYR A 225 14.98 -12.77 -5.25
N ASP A 226 14.40 -12.06 -4.28
CA ASP A 226 14.60 -10.62 -4.13
C ASP A 226 16.03 -10.29 -3.66
N ILE A 227 16.52 -9.11 -4.04
CA ILE A 227 17.85 -8.62 -3.66
C ILE A 227 17.98 -8.28 -2.17
N ALA A 228 16.88 -8.08 -1.45
CA ALA A 228 16.85 -7.70 -0.03
C ALA A 228 17.70 -8.62 0.85
N ARG A 229 17.72 -9.95 0.58
CA ARG A 229 18.55 -10.91 1.32
C ARG A 229 20.04 -10.58 1.26
N ARG A 230 20.52 -10.00 0.15
CA ARG A 230 21.92 -9.55 0.03
C ARG A 230 22.10 -8.13 0.58
N GLY A 231 21.07 -7.30 0.51
CA GLY A 231 21.05 -5.96 1.08
C GLY A 231 21.30 -5.94 2.60
N ILE A 232 20.92 -6.99 3.33
CA ILE A 232 21.15 -7.07 4.78
C ILE A 232 22.64 -7.05 5.15
N HIS A 233 23.51 -7.55 4.26
CA HIS A 233 24.95 -7.56 4.45
C HIS A 233 25.62 -6.24 4.04
N GLN A 234 24.91 -5.34 3.36
CA GLN A 234 25.39 -3.98 3.03
C GLN A 234 25.37 -3.09 4.27
N SER A 235 25.79 -1.83 4.20
CA SER A 235 25.70 -0.87 5.31
C SER A 235 24.74 0.28 5.00
N GLY A 236 24.44 1.10 6.03
CA GLY A 236 23.66 2.33 5.88
C GLY A 236 22.22 2.12 5.38
N PHE A 237 21.80 2.96 4.44
CA PHE A 237 20.43 3.00 3.94
C PHE A 237 20.02 1.69 3.24
N THR A 238 20.92 1.08 2.47
CA THR A 238 20.65 -0.19 1.78
C THR A 238 20.32 -1.33 2.76
N ARG A 239 21.03 -1.39 3.90
CA ARG A 239 20.73 -2.35 4.98
C ARG A 239 19.36 -2.09 5.60
N TYR A 240 19.01 -0.83 5.82
CA TYR A 240 17.72 -0.45 6.37
C TYR A 240 16.56 -0.85 5.46
N ILE A 241 16.67 -0.59 4.15
CA ILE A 241 15.69 -1.06 3.16
C ILE A 241 15.56 -2.58 3.25
N ALA A 242 16.68 -3.31 3.26
CA ALA A 242 16.64 -4.77 3.34
C ALA A 242 15.88 -5.30 4.57
N TRP A 243 16.06 -4.68 5.74
CA TRP A 243 15.28 -5.02 6.94
C TRP A 243 13.78 -4.79 6.75
N CYS A 244 13.41 -3.61 6.23
CA CYS A 244 12.01 -3.29 5.93
C CYS A 244 11.38 -4.33 4.99
N MET A 245 12.11 -4.72 3.94
CA MET A 245 11.67 -5.73 2.97
C MET A 245 11.49 -7.10 3.61
N LEU A 246 12.52 -7.62 4.27
CA LEU A 246 12.53 -8.98 4.81
C LEU A 246 11.49 -9.18 5.91
N ILE A 247 11.32 -8.19 6.80
CA ILE A 247 10.28 -8.26 7.83
C ILE A 247 8.90 -8.13 7.17
N GLY A 248 8.75 -7.27 6.16
CA GLY A 248 7.53 -7.20 5.36
C GLY A 248 7.17 -8.55 4.73
N TYR A 249 8.13 -9.25 4.10
CA TYR A 249 7.89 -10.58 3.51
C TYR A 249 7.44 -11.61 4.55
N ALA A 250 7.99 -11.55 5.77
CA ALA A 250 7.53 -12.40 6.87
C ALA A 250 6.06 -12.12 7.19
N TRP A 251 5.66 -10.84 7.27
CA TRP A 251 4.27 -10.45 7.50
C TRP A 251 3.33 -10.86 6.37
N LEU A 252 3.77 -10.82 5.11
CA LEU A 252 2.98 -11.33 3.99
C LEU A 252 2.71 -12.83 4.14
N GLY A 253 3.74 -13.60 4.54
CA GLY A 253 3.59 -15.03 4.82
C GLY A 253 2.68 -15.32 6.01
N ILE A 254 2.82 -14.56 7.11
CA ILE A 254 1.96 -14.67 8.30
C ILE A 254 0.51 -14.32 7.96
N GLY A 255 0.28 -13.24 7.23
CA GLY A 255 -1.05 -12.87 6.73
C GLY A 255 -1.65 -13.97 5.86
N GLY A 256 -0.84 -14.58 4.99
CA GLY A 256 -1.25 -15.73 4.18
C GLY A 256 -1.66 -16.95 5.00
N PHE A 257 -0.92 -17.26 6.05
CA PHE A 257 -1.26 -18.33 6.99
C PHE A 257 -2.57 -18.03 7.72
N ILE A 258 -2.73 -16.82 8.26
CA ILE A 258 -3.97 -16.37 8.91
C ILE A 258 -5.16 -16.54 7.95
N ALA A 259 -5.04 -16.06 6.71
CA ALA A 259 -6.09 -16.14 5.70
C ALA A 259 -6.54 -17.60 5.42
N ILE A 260 -5.58 -18.53 5.35
CA ILE A 260 -5.88 -19.96 5.17
C ILE A 260 -6.63 -20.51 6.38
N CYS A 261 -6.27 -20.12 7.60
CA CYS A 261 -6.92 -20.61 8.81
C CYS A 261 -8.35 -20.09 8.95
N VAL A 262 -8.55 -18.77 8.88
CA VAL A 262 -9.83 -18.12 9.20
C VAL A 262 -10.84 -18.19 8.06
N GLY A 263 -10.40 -18.08 6.80
CA GLY A 263 -11.32 -18.00 5.66
C GLY A 263 -12.21 -16.75 5.71
N ALA A 264 -13.54 -16.92 5.66
CA ALA A 264 -14.48 -15.80 5.55
C ALA A 264 -14.52 -14.96 6.83
N VAL A 265 -14.03 -13.73 6.75
CA VAL A 265 -14.02 -12.78 7.88
C VAL A 265 -14.71 -11.47 7.49
N TYR A 266 -15.59 -10.99 8.35
CA TYR A 266 -16.48 -9.85 8.06
C TYR A 266 -16.15 -8.63 8.93
N ALA A 267 -15.79 -8.85 10.19
CA ALA A 267 -15.43 -7.86 11.18
C ALA A 267 -14.75 -8.54 12.39
N GLY A 268 -14.37 -7.76 13.41
CA GLY A 268 -13.83 -8.29 14.67
C GLY A 268 -12.33 -8.57 14.63
N PHE A 269 -11.85 -9.34 15.61
CA PHE A 269 -10.43 -9.62 15.84
C PHE A 269 -9.78 -10.35 14.66
N GLU A 270 -10.44 -11.35 14.07
CA GLU A 270 -9.87 -12.11 12.95
C GLU A 270 -9.73 -11.26 11.68
N TYR A 271 -10.73 -10.42 11.39
CA TYR A 271 -10.67 -9.46 10.29
C TYR A 271 -9.53 -8.45 10.51
N ASP A 272 -9.43 -7.92 11.73
CA ASP A 272 -8.40 -6.95 12.11
C ASP A 272 -7.00 -7.55 11.96
N MET A 273 -6.79 -8.75 12.48
CA MET A 273 -5.56 -9.52 12.42
C MET A 273 -5.12 -9.75 10.96
N LEU A 274 -6.03 -10.26 10.12
CA LEU A 274 -5.75 -10.55 8.71
C LEU A 274 -5.35 -9.29 7.94
N ILE A 275 -6.17 -8.23 8.02
CA ILE A 275 -5.96 -7.02 7.24
C ILE A 275 -4.72 -6.27 7.71
N HIS A 276 -4.47 -6.17 9.02
CA HIS A 276 -3.33 -5.41 9.53
C HIS A 276 -2.01 -6.18 9.45
N ALA A 277 -2.01 -7.52 9.43
CA ALA A 277 -0.81 -8.29 9.07
C ALA A 277 -0.32 -7.89 7.66
N VAL A 278 -1.24 -7.71 6.72
CA VAL A 278 -0.88 -7.32 5.33
C VAL A 278 -0.65 -5.81 5.21
N VAL A 279 -1.60 -4.97 5.61
CA VAL A 279 -1.53 -3.53 5.37
C VAL A 279 -0.50 -2.84 6.28
N VAL A 280 -0.38 -3.25 7.54
CA VAL A 280 0.62 -2.67 8.44
C VAL A 280 1.91 -3.47 8.42
N GLY A 281 1.81 -4.79 8.62
CA GLY A 281 2.99 -5.66 8.65
C GLY A 281 3.76 -5.66 7.33
N PHE A 282 3.09 -5.81 6.20
CA PHE A 282 3.74 -5.82 4.88
C PHE A 282 3.78 -4.43 4.22
N VAL A 283 2.64 -3.80 3.93
CA VAL A 283 2.60 -2.57 3.12
C VAL A 283 3.31 -1.39 3.80
N PHE A 284 3.07 -1.11 5.09
CA PHE A 284 3.77 -0.02 5.77
C PHE A 284 5.28 -0.28 5.92
N SER A 285 5.72 -1.53 6.04
CA SER A 285 7.15 -1.85 6.01
C SER A 285 7.77 -1.49 4.65
N MET A 286 7.06 -1.76 3.56
CA MET A 286 7.49 -1.35 2.22
C MET A 286 7.52 0.17 2.08
N ILE A 287 6.51 0.87 2.60
CA ILE A 287 6.48 2.34 2.64
C ILE A 287 7.67 2.86 3.46
N PHE A 288 7.98 2.27 4.61
CA PHE A 288 9.11 2.71 5.44
C PHE A 288 10.46 2.53 4.75
N GLY A 289 10.60 1.48 3.93
CA GLY A 289 11.79 1.25 3.11
C GLY A 289 11.87 2.17 1.88
N HIS A 290 10.75 2.40 1.19
CA HIS A 290 10.72 3.11 -0.09
C HIS A 290 10.48 4.62 0.01
N ALA A 291 9.79 5.10 1.05
CA ALA A 291 9.46 6.52 1.17
C ALA A 291 10.69 7.44 1.10
N PRO A 292 11.84 7.12 1.72
CA PRO A 292 13.03 7.98 1.60
C PRO A 292 13.65 7.98 0.19
N LEU A 293 13.30 7.01 -0.66
CA LEU A 293 13.71 6.95 -2.07
C LEU A 293 12.74 7.69 -2.99
N ILE A 294 11.43 7.64 -2.69
CA ILE A 294 10.38 8.28 -3.50
C ILE A 294 10.28 9.78 -3.23
N PHE A 295 10.42 10.18 -1.97
CA PHE A 295 10.19 11.56 -1.55
C PHE A 295 11.12 12.59 -2.24
N PRO A 296 12.42 12.29 -2.52
CA PRO A 296 13.24 13.17 -3.34
C PRO A 296 12.73 13.35 -4.76
N ALA A 297 12.17 12.31 -5.39
CA ALA A 297 11.59 12.43 -6.74
C ALA A 297 10.34 13.34 -6.75
N LEU A 298 9.57 13.34 -5.66
CA LEU A 298 8.37 14.17 -5.52
C LEU A 298 8.67 15.62 -5.14
N THR A 299 9.61 15.82 -4.22
CA THR A 299 9.90 17.12 -3.60
C THR A 299 11.16 17.78 -4.13
N GLY A 300 11.99 17.08 -4.91
CA GLY A 300 13.28 17.59 -5.37
C GLY A 300 14.32 17.79 -4.27
N HIS A 301 14.09 17.24 -3.06
CA HIS A 301 14.99 17.39 -1.92
C HIS A 301 15.49 16.02 -1.45
N GLU A 302 16.80 15.89 -1.25
CA GLU A 302 17.40 14.67 -0.72
C GLU A 302 17.06 14.45 0.76
N ILE A 303 16.92 13.18 1.13
CA ILE A 303 16.71 12.76 2.51
C ILE A 303 18.00 12.14 3.04
N ARG A 304 18.50 12.69 4.15
CA ARG A 304 19.64 12.10 4.85
C ARG A 304 19.18 10.95 5.74
N PHE A 305 19.61 9.74 5.42
CA PHE A 305 19.42 8.57 6.28
C PHE A 305 20.14 8.72 7.62
N THR A 306 19.47 8.34 8.72
CA THR A 306 20.04 8.26 10.08
C THR A 306 19.56 6.98 10.79
N SER A 307 20.26 6.55 11.84
CA SER A 307 19.87 5.34 12.59
C SER A 307 18.49 5.45 13.27
N ARG A 308 17.92 6.65 13.41
CA ARG A 308 16.60 6.88 14.02
C ARG A 308 15.46 6.21 13.26
N PHE A 309 15.63 6.01 11.94
CA PHE A 309 14.66 5.28 11.11
C PHE A 309 14.43 3.84 11.59
N TYR A 310 15.46 3.17 12.14
CA TYR A 310 15.28 1.85 12.75
C TYR A 310 14.37 1.88 13.97
N GLY A 311 14.37 2.97 14.74
CA GLY A 311 13.47 3.14 15.89
C GLY A 311 12.00 3.10 15.47
N CYS A 312 11.64 3.82 14.40
CA CYS A 312 10.30 3.77 13.83
C CYS A 312 9.94 2.37 13.30
N LEU A 313 10.89 1.70 12.65
CA LEU A 313 10.68 0.33 12.14
C LEU A 313 10.41 -0.68 13.27
N VAL A 314 11.24 -0.65 14.33
CA VAL A 314 11.04 -1.51 15.51
C VAL A 314 9.71 -1.21 16.18
N MET A 315 9.35 0.08 16.30
CA MET A 315 8.09 0.49 16.89
C MET A 315 6.88 -0.01 16.08
N LEU A 316 6.93 0.12 14.75
CA LEU A 316 5.89 -0.38 13.84
C LEU A 316 5.68 -1.89 14.01
N HIS A 317 6.75 -2.68 14.00
CA HIS A 317 6.64 -4.13 14.10
C HIS A 317 6.24 -4.60 15.49
N THR A 318 6.71 -3.94 16.54
CA THR A 318 6.25 -4.20 17.91
C THR A 318 4.75 -3.95 18.01
N ALA A 319 4.25 -2.87 17.39
CA ALA A 319 2.83 -2.58 17.34
C ALA A 319 2.04 -3.69 16.62
N VAL A 320 2.52 -4.20 15.49
CA VAL A 320 1.83 -5.28 14.75
C VAL A 320 1.85 -6.60 15.53
N ILE A 321 2.98 -6.96 16.15
CA ILE A 321 3.08 -8.16 17.01
C ILE A 321 2.09 -8.05 18.17
N MET A 322 2.10 -6.90 18.87
CA MET A 322 1.17 -6.63 19.97
C MET A 322 -0.28 -6.73 19.48
N ARG A 323 -0.60 -6.14 18.32
CA ARG A 323 -1.94 -6.17 17.72
C ARG A 323 -2.42 -7.59 17.48
N ILE A 324 -1.63 -8.40 16.78
CA ILE A 324 -1.98 -9.78 16.43
C ILE A 324 -2.07 -10.66 17.68
N SER A 325 -1.17 -10.47 18.66
CA SER A 325 -1.26 -11.18 19.93
C SER A 325 -2.54 -10.81 20.70
N GLY A 326 -2.95 -9.54 20.65
CA GLY A 326 -4.21 -9.06 21.20
C GLY A 326 -5.41 -9.67 20.47
N ASP A 327 -5.37 -9.76 19.14
CA ASP A 327 -6.43 -10.38 18.35
C ASP A 327 -6.59 -11.88 18.65
N ILE A 328 -5.47 -12.62 18.74
CA ILE A 328 -5.47 -14.05 19.10
C ILE A 328 -6.01 -14.26 20.52
N ALA A 329 -5.59 -13.40 21.47
CA ALA A 329 -6.06 -13.46 22.85
C ALA A 329 -7.47 -12.86 23.04
N MET A 330 -8.09 -12.33 21.98
CA MET A 330 -9.32 -11.54 22.04
C MET A 330 -9.26 -10.39 23.08
N ASN A 331 -8.06 -9.87 23.31
CA ASN A 331 -7.78 -8.82 24.27
C ASN A 331 -7.93 -7.45 23.60
N PHE A 332 -9.05 -6.79 23.91
CA PHE A 332 -9.40 -5.48 23.37
C PHE A 332 -8.38 -4.40 23.71
N ASP A 333 -7.89 -4.35 24.96
CA ASP A 333 -6.99 -3.30 25.43
C ASP A 333 -5.63 -3.38 24.74
N VAL A 334 -5.11 -4.59 24.58
CA VAL A 334 -3.85 -4.82 23.85
C VAL A 334 -3.98 -4.35 22.40
N ARG A 335 -5.10 -4.67 21.72
CA ARG A 335 -5.37 -4.19 20.36
C ARG A 335 -5.50 -2.67 20.29
N MET A 336 -6.14 -2.06 21.29
CA MET A 336 -6.34 -0.60 21.37
C MET A 336 -5.00 0.14 21.52
N TRP A 337 -4.12 -0.33 22.41
CA TRP A 337 -2.79 0.26 22.59
C TRP A 337 -1.85 -0.03 21.41
N ALA A 338 -1.94 -1.22 20.82
CA ALA A 338 -1.20 -1.52 19.58
C ALA A 338 -1.59 -0.58 18.43
N SER A 339 -2.87 -0.21 18.33
CA SER A 339 -3.34 0.79 17.35
C SER A 339 -2.72 2.16 17.58
N MET A 340 -2.62 2.61 18.84
CA MET A 340 -1.94 3.86 19.21
C MET A 340 -0.46 3.82 18.85
N MET A 341 0.23 2.74 19.22
CA MET A 341 1.65 2.56 18.93
C MET A 341 1.92 2.59 17.41
N ASN A 342 1.06 1.95 16.62
CA ASN A 342 1.15 1.98 15.16
C ASN A 342 0.97 3.40 14.61
N ALA A 343 -0.07 4.12 15.03
CA ALA A 343 -0.31 5.50 14.59
C ALA A 343 0.88 6.42 14.91
N VAL A 344 1.43 6.31 16.13
CA VAL A 344 2.62 7.06 16.55
C VAL A 344 3.85 6.67 15.72
N ALA A 345 4.07 5.39 15.44
CA ALA A 345 5.19 4.93 14.63
C ALA A 345 5.16 5.55 13.22
N VAL A 346 3.99 5.57 12.58
CA VAL A 346 3.79 6.18 11.26
C VAL A 346 4.02 7.69 11.29
N LEU A 347 3.46 8.40 12.28
CA LEU A 347 3.64 9.85 12.42
C LEU A 347 5.10 10.23 12.69
N LEU A 348 5.78 9.51 13.58
CA LEU A 348 7.20 9.72 13.85
C LEU A 348 8.05 9.46 12.61
N PHE A 349 7.75 8.42 11.83
CA PHE A 349 8.46 8.13 10.60
C PHE A 349 8.35 9.28 9.59
N PHE A 350 7.14 9.76 9.30
CA PHE A 350 6.95 10.88 8.37
C PHE A 350 7.52 12.19 8.94
N GLY A 351 7.44 12.42 10.25
CA GLY A 351 8.11 13.55 10.91
C GLY A 351 9.64 13.49 10.77
N LEU A 352 10.24 12.30 10.86
CA LEU A 352 11.66 12.09 10.59
C LEU A 352 12.01 12.36 9.12
N VAL A 353 11.20 11.85 8.18
CA VAL A 353 11.37 12.12 6.74
C VAL A 353 11.38 13.63 6.49
N LEU A 354 10.40 14.36 7.02
CA LEU A 354 10.27 15.81 6.83
C LEU A 354 11.40 16.61 7.49
N SER A 355 11.85 16.23 8.70
CA SER A 355 12.93 16.92 9.41
C SER A 355 14.33 16.69 8.80
N HIS A 356 14.49 15.65 7.99
CA HIS A 356 15.77 15.31 7.33
C HIS A 356 15.82 15.72 5.85
N VAL A 357 14.85 16.52 5.40
CA VAL A 357 14.84 17.16 4.08
C VAL A 357 15.96 18.22 4.02
N ARG A 358 16.96 18.03 3.15
CA ARG A 358 17.97 19.06 2.87
C ARG A 358 17.57 19.87 1.65
N ARG A 359 17.62 21.19 1.75
CA ARG A 359 17.57 22.08 0.57
C ARG A 359 18.86 21.89 -0.21
N HIS A 360 18.76 21.69 -1.52
CA HIS A 360 19.92 21.87 -2.40
C HIS A 360 20.40 23.32 -2.21
N SER A 361 21.58 23.48 -1.62
CA SER A 361 22.31 24.75 -1.57
C SER A 361 22.97 25.03 -2.90
#